data_AF-A0A2N1MI55-F1
#
_entry.id   AF-A0A2N1MI55-F1
#
_cell.length_a   1.000
_cell.length_b   1.000
_cell.length_c   1.000
_cell.angle_alpha   90.00
_cell.angle_beta   90.00
_cell.angle_gamma   90.00
#
_symmetry.space_group_name_H-M   'P 1'
#
loop_
_entity.id
_entity.type
_entity.pdbx_description
1 polymer ?
#
loop_
_entity_poly.entity_id
_entity_poly.type
_entity_poly.pdbx_seq_one_letter_code
_entity_poly.pdbx_strand_id
1 'polypeptide(L)'
;SKENELIAEIINSCNGFIHVDNPPIDIVKEEDDDDYEDRILANKNVRKKSRKKILDYLEEKYQDKRYKSENWDELCNKIVEYTNHNL
;
A
#
# COMPACT_ATOMS: atom_id res chain seq x y z
N SER A 1 30.65 1.02 8.22
CA SER A 1 30.88 -0.40 8.57
C SER A 1 30.52 -1.23 7.35
N LYS A 2 30.98 -2.49 7.25
CA LYS A 2 30.58 -3.41 6.17
C LYS A 2 29.06 -3.58 6.05
N GLU A 3 28.35 -3.43 7.15
CA GLU A 3 26.89 -3.51 7.22
C GLU A 3 26.21 -2.36 6.47
N ASN A 4 26.72 -1.13 6.62
CA ASN A 4 26.20 0.04 5.89
C ASN A 4 26.43 -0.06 4.38
N GLU A 5 27.53 -0.67 3.95
CA GLU A 5 27.83 -0.90 2.52
C GLU A 5 26.83 -1.88 1.91
N LEU A 6 26.53 -2.98 2.61
CA LEU A 6 25.56 -3.99 2.19
C LEU A 6 24.12 -3.41 2.10
N ILE A 7 23.74 -2.57 3.06
CA ILE A 7 22.45 -1.85 3.02
C ILE A 7 22.39 -0.90 1.82
N ALA A 8 23.48 -0.18 1.52
CA ALA A 8 23.53 0.73 0.36
C ALA A 8 23.41 -0.03 -0.97
N GLU A 9 24.07 -1.19 -1.11
CA GLU A 9 23.93 -2.05 -2.29
C GLU A 9 22.48 -2.52 -2.48
N ILE A 10 21.80 -2.95 -1.42
CA ILE A 10 20.38 -3.36 -1.48
C ILE A 10 19.51 -2.17 -1.93
N ILE A 11 19.69 -1.00 -1.31
CA ILE A 11 18.92 0.21 -1.66
C ILE A 11 19.14 0.59 -3.13
N ASN A 12 20.37 0.53 -3.62
CA ASN A 12 20.71 0.85 -5.01
C ASN A 12 20.22 -0.21 -6.01
N SER A 13 20.10 -1.48 -5.58
CA SER A 13 19.54 -2.56 -6.41
C SER A 13 18.02 -2.46 -6.58
N CYS A 14 17.34 -1.85 -5.61
CA CYS A 14 15.94 -1.50 -5.74
C CYS A 14 15.85 -0.22 -6.58
N ASN A 15 14.97 -0.17 -7.58
CA ASN A 15 14.73 1.03 -8.42
C ASN A 15 14.00 2.15 -7.64
N GLY A 16 14.48 2.48 -6.45
CA GLY A 16 13.82 3.28 -5.43
C GLY A 16 13.35 2.43 -4.25
N PHE A 17 13.37 3.03 -3.07
CA PHE A 17 12.79 2.48 -1.85
C PHE A 17 11.81 3.48 -1.27
N ILE A 18 10.67 3.00 -0.79
CA ILE A 18 9.66 3.82 -0.13
C ILE A 18 9.51 3.29 1.28
N HIS A 19 9.76 4.16 2.24
CA HIS A 19 9.50 3.85 3.63
C HIS A 19 8.00 3.97 3.94
N VAL A 20 7.45 2.92 4.54
CA VAL A 20 6.03 2.79 4.86
C VAL A 20 5.90 2.41 6.32
N ASP A 21 5.41 3.34 7.12
CA ASP A 21 5.06 3.08 8.50
C ASP A 21 3.70 2.38 8.58
N ASN A 22 3.64 1.20 9.19
CA ASN A 22 2.42 0.43 9.42
C ASN A 22 2.25 0.07 10.91
N PRO A 23 2.14 1.05 11.81
CA PRO A 23 2.02 0.80 13.25
C PRO A 23 0.72 0.03 13.56
N PRO A 24 0.64 -0.74 14.65
CA PRO A 24 -0.56 -1.50 15.00
C PRO A 24 -1.73 -0.57 15.35
N ILE A 25 -2.95 -0.97 14.95
CA ILE A 25 -4.20 -0.26 15.31
C ILE A 25 -5.13 -1.12 16.17
N ASP A 26 -4.85 -2.42 16.28
CA ASP A 26 -5.55 -3.33 17.17
C ASP A 26 -4.59 -3.62 18.32
N ILE A 27 -4.50 -2.67 19.26
CA ILE A 27 -3.70 -2.79 20.48
C ILE A 27 -4.64 -3.06 21.65
N VAL A 28 -4.15 -3.78 22.65
CA VAL A 28 -4.92 -4.05 23.87
C VAL A 28 -4.89 -2.80 24.74
N LYS A 29 -6.05 -2.39 25.25
CA LYS A 29 -6.15 -1.32 26.24
C LYS A 29 -5.77 -1.86 27.62
N GLU A 30 -4.75 -1.28 28.24
CA GLU A 30 -4.39 -1.56 29.63
C GLU A 30 -5.23 -0.67 30.56
N GLU A 31 -5.46 -1.12 31.81
CA GLU A 31 -6.39 -0.45 32.74
C GLU A 31 -5.98 1.01 33.05
N ASP A 32 -4.69 1.28 33.05
CA ASP A 32 -4.10 2.61 33.36
C ASP A 32 -3.60 3.36 32.11
N ASP A 33 -4.00 2.96 30.90
CA ASP A 33 -3.61 3.61 29.63
C ASP A 33 -4.63 4.67 29.21
N ASP A 34 -4.43 5.90 29.71
CA ASP A 34 -5.22 7.09 29.38
C ASP A 34 -4.98 7.58 27.94
N ASP A 35 -3.76 7.38 27.44
CA ASP A 35 -3.33 7.73 26.07
C ASP A 35 -3.75 6.72 25.00
N TYR A 36 -4.46 5.64 25.36
CA TYR A 36 -4.82 4.54 24.45
C TYR A 36 -5.48 5.04 23.15
N GLU A 37 -6.50 5.89 23.26
CA GLU A 37 -7.26 6.39 22.11
C GLU A 37 -6.41 7.32 21.23
N ASP A 38 -5.59 8.16 21.85
CA ASP A 38 -4.70 9.08 21.15
C ASP A 38 -3.62 8.31 20.38
N ARG A 39 -3.08 7.24 20.96
CA ARG A 39 -2.14 6.33 20.30
C ARG A 39 -2.78 5.63 19.10
N ILE A 40 -4.02 5.14 19.23
CA ILE A 40 -4.77 4.58 18.10
C ILE A 40 -4.96 5.60 16.99
N LEU A 41 -5.37 6.82 17.34
CA LEU A 41 -5.60 7.89 16.38
C LEU A 41 -4.32 8.28 15.65
N ALA A 42 -3.21 8.42 16.38
CA ALA A 42 -1.88 8.68 15.83
C ALA A 42 -1.47 7.58 14.85
N ASN A 43 -1.61 6.30 15.22
CA ASN A 43 -1.27 5.16 14.37
C ASN A 43 -2.12 5.10 13.10
N LYS A 44 -3.43 5.37 13.20
CA LYS A 44 -4.32 5.50 12.02
C LYS A 44 -3.86 6.61 11.08
N ASN A 45 -3.47 7.76 11.63
CA ASN A 45 -2.97 8.89 10.85
C ASN A 45 -1.64 8.58 10.16
N VAL A 46 -0.72 7.90 10.85
CA VAL A 46 0.54 7.42 10.28
C VAL A 46 0.28 6.45 9.12
N ARG A 47 -0.56 5.42 9.34
CA ARG A 47 -0.96 4.49 8.26
C ARG A 47 -1.56 5.22 7.06
N LYS A 48 -2.43 6.22 7.29
CA LYS A 48 -3.04 7.03 6.22
C LYS A 48 -1.99 7.79 5.40
N LYS A 49 -1.01 8.41 6.07
CA LYS A 49 0.10 9.11 5.40
C LYS A 49 0.96 8.14 4.59
N SER A 50 1.33 6.99 5.17
CA SER A 50 2.12 5.97 4.46
C SER A 50 1.38 5.40 3.26
N ARG A 51 0.07 5.13 3.38
CA ARG A 51 -0.77 4.68 2.26
C ARG A 51 -0.77 5.70 1.13
N LYS A 52 -0.91 6.99 1.45
CA LYS A 52 -0.86 8.06 0.45
C LYS A 52 0.48 8.07 -0.28
N LYS A 53 1.62 8.01 0.44
CA LYS A 53 2.95 7.96 -0.19
C LYS A 53 3.09 6.81 -1.19
N ILE A 54 2.59 5.62 -0.86
CA ILE A 54 2.61 4.48 -1.79
C ILE A 54 1.77 4.76 -3.01
N LEU A 55 0.52 5.21 -2.83
CA LEU A 55 -0.40 5.47 -3.94
C LEU A 55 0.15 6.55 -4.87
N ASP A 56 0.66 7.65 -4.31
CA ASP A 56 1.27 8.75 -5.08
C ASP A 56 2.48 8.24 -5.89
N TYR A 57 3.35 7.41 -5.31
CA TYR A 57 4.48 6.80 -6.03
C TYR A 57 4.02 5.84 -7.13
N LEU A 58 3.03 4.98 -6.85
CA LEU A 58 2.53 4.04 -7.84
C LEU A 58 1.89 4.79 -9.01
N GLU A 59 1.16 5.86 -8.72
CA GLU A 59 0.60 6.75 -9.73
C GLU A 59 1.71 7.39 -10.55
N GLU A 60 2.70 8.05 -9.95
CA GLU A 60 3.82 8.68 -10.66
C GLU A 60 4.60 7.67 -11.52
N LYS A 61 4.94 6.50 -10.95
CA LYS A 61 5.82 5.53 -11.60
C LYS A 61 5.14 4.74 -12.71
N TYR A 62 3.83 4.53 -12.59
CA TYR A 62 3.05 3.70 -13.50
C TYR A 62 1.92 4.48 -14.19
N GLN A 63 1.97 5.81 -14.19
CA GLN A 63 0.95 6.70 -14.78
C GLN A 63 0.61 6.33 -16.23
N ASP A 64 1.62 5.99 -17.04
CA ASP A 64 1.45 5.56 -18.44
C ASP A 64 1.21 4.05 -18.60
N LYS A 65 1.44 3.26 -17.55
CA LYS A 65 1.21 1.81 -17.51
C LYS A 65 0.01 1.53 -16.62
N ARG A 66 -1.19 1.86 -17.10
CA ARG A 66 -2.42 1.34 -16.49
C ARG A 66 -2.22 -0.16 -16.28
N TYR A 67 -2.25 -0.61 -15.03
CA TYR A 67 -2.17 -2.02 -14.70
C TYR A 67 -3.37 -2.71 -15.36
N LYS A 68 -3.15 -3.26 -16.55
CA LYS A 68 -4.10 -4.09 -17.27
C LYS A 68 -3.67 -5.51 -16.95
N SER A 69 -4.43 -6.17 -16.08
CA SER A 69 -4.29 -7.61 -15.88
C SER A 69 -4.37 -8.30 -17.25
N GLU A 70 -3.58 -9.34 -17.47
CA GLU A 70 -3.60 -10.12 -18.73
C GLU A 70 -5.02 -10.55 -19.10
N ASN A 71 -5.86 -10.81 -18.09
CA ASN A 71 -7.23 -11.29 -18.24
C ASN A 71 -8.29 -10.18 -18.27
N TRP A 72 -7.89 -8.90 -18.32
CA TRP A 72 -8.84 -7.77 -18.27
C TRP A 72 -9.88 -7.84 -19.40
N ASP A 73 -9.43 -8.09 -20.63
CA ASP A 73 -10.31 -8.15 -21.80
C ASP A 73 -11.25 -9.36 -21.72
N GLU A 74 -10.76 -10.51 -21.25
CA GLU A 74 -11.58 -11.71 -21.06
C GLU A 74 -12.69 -11.47 -20.02
N LEU A 75 -12.36 -10.81 -18.90
CA LEU A 75 -13.33 -10.47 -17.87
C LEU A 75 -14.40 -9.51 -18.40
N CYS A 76 -14.00 -8.48 -19.14
CA CYS A 76 -14.93 -7.55 -19.78
C CYS A 76 -15.88 -8.26 -20.75
N ASN A 77 -15.36 -9.18 -21.57
CA ASN A 77 -16.18 -9.96 -22.50
C ASN A 77 -17.21 -10.83 -21.77
N LYS A 78 -16.81 -11.53 -20.69
CA LYS A 78 -17.73 -12.34 -19.87
C LYS A 78 -18.85 -11.51 -19.26
N ILE A 79 -18.56 -10.28 -18.82
CA ILE A 79 -19.57 -9.37 -18.27
C ILE A 79 -20.56 -8.96 -19.35
N VAL A 80 -20.08 -8.61 -20.55
CA VAL A 80 -20.94 -8.25 -21.69
C VAL A 80 -21.81 -9.42 -22.11
N GLU A 81 -21.24 -10.62 -22.24
CA GLU A 81 -21.99 -11.84 -22.54
C GLU A 81 -23.08 -12.09 -21.49
N TYR A 82 -22.74 -12.05 -20.21
CA TYR A 82 -23.72 -12.24 -19.14
C TYR A 82 -24.85 -11.21 -19.21
N THR A 83 -24.51 -9.94 -19.47
CA THR A 83 -25.50 -8.85 -19.53
C THR A 83 -26.46 -9.03 -20.72
N ASN A 84 -25.94 -9.45 -21.87
CA ASN A 84 -26.74 -9.67 -23.08
C ASN A 84 -27.64 -10.92 -23.01
N HIS A 85 -27.30 -11.90 -22.17
CA HIS A 85 -28.11 -13.11 -22.00
C HIS A 85 -29.17 -12.99 -20.88
N ASN A 86 -29.08 -11.97 -20.01
CA ASN A 86 -29.95 -11.81 -18.84
C ASN A 86 -30.80 -10.51 -18.88
N LEU A 87 -30.83 -9.83 -20.02
CA LEU A 87 -31.75 -8.74 -20.36
C LEU A 87 -32.64 -9.17 -21.54
#